data_AF-A0A924P0D9-F1
#
_entry.id   AF-A0A924P0D9-F1
#
_cell.length_a   1.000
_cell.length_b   1.000
_cell.length_c   1.000
_cell.angle_alpha   90.00
_cell.angle_beta   90.00
_cell.angle_gamma   90.00
#
_symmetry.space_group_name_H-M   'P 1'
#
loop_
_entity.id
_entity.type
_entity.pdbx_description
1 polymer ?
#
loop_
_entity_poly.entity_id
_entity_poly.type
_entity_poly.pdbx_seq_one_letter_code
_entity_poly.pdbx_strand_id
1 'polypeptide(L)' 'MYYIKKYADCWAIHNDQTGASRALSEAEKEQLLQEFPQLAVAKVRTIFTDTISTIKDKP' A
#
# COMPACT_ATOMS: atom_id res chain seq x y z
N MET A 1 -6.52 -4.33 -10.52
CA MET A 1 -5.37 -3.42 -10.28
C MET A 1 -5.29 -3.17 -8.79
N TYR A 2 -4.09 -3.16 -8.21
CA TYR A 2 -3.92 -2.94 -6.76
C TYR A 2 -3.34 -1.55 -6.51
N TYR A 3 -3.72 -0.93 -5.39
CA TYR A 3 -3.16 0.35 -4.98
C TYR A 3 -3.07 0.47 -3.47
N ILE A 4 -2.10 1.24 -3.00
CA ILE A 4 -1.91 1.54 -1.59
C ILE A 4 -2.59 2.87 -1.27
N LYS A 5 -3.42 2.87 -0.24
CA LYS A 5 -3.91 4.08 0.41
C LYS A 5 -3.20 4.26 1.74
N LYS A 6 -2.51 5.39 1.86
CA LYS A 6 -1.90 5.86 3.12
C LYS A 6 -2.85 6.83 3.81
N TYR A 7 -3.36 6.42 4.97
CA TYR A 7 -4.13 7.26 5.90
C TYR A 7 -3.17 7.87 6.94
N ALA A 8 -3.71 8.70 7.85
CA ALA A 8 -2.90 9.35 8.87
C ALA A 8 -2.31 8.35 9.88
N ASP A 9 -2.97 7.21 10.06
CA ASP A 9 -2.75 6.20 11.08
C ASP A 9 -2.48 4.80 10.51
N CYS A 10 -2.91 4.51 9.28
CA CYS A 10 -2.81 3.18 8.68
C CYS A 10 -2.47 3.22 7.19
N TRP A 11 -1.90 2.12 6.68
CA TRP A 11 -1.70 1.90 5.25
C TRP A 11 -2.53 0.68 4.86
N ALA A 12 -3.21 0.74 3.72
CA ALA A 12 -4.01 -0.37 3.23
C ALA A 12 -3.75 -0.62 1.75
N ILE A 13 -3.71 -1.90 1.36
CA ILE A 13 -3.77 -2.32 -0.03
C ILE A 13 -5.24 -2.51 -0.42
N HIS A 14 -5.61 -1.97 -1.57
CA HIS A 14 -6.94 -2.05 -2.14
C HIS A 14 -6.88 -2.75 -3.49
N ASN A 15 -7.84 -3.61 -3.75
CA ASN A 15 -8.09 -4.23 -5.04
C ASN A 15 -9.22 -3.46 -5.73
N ASP A 16 -8.89 -2.80 -6.84
CA ASP A 16 -9.86 -2.01 -7.62
C ASP A 16 -10.94 -2.87 -8.30
N GLN A 17 -10.64 -4.14 -8.58
CA GLN A 17 -11.57 -5.04 -9.27
C GLN A 17 -12.64 -5.62 -8.34
N THR A 18 -12.26 -5.95 -7.11
CA THR A 18 -13.16 -6.57 -6.13
C THR A 18 -13.68 -5.57 -5.09
N GLY A 19 -13.07 -4.38 -5.01
CA GLY A 19 -13.31 -3.42 -3.93
C GLY A 19 -12.73 -3.85 -2.58
N ALA A 20 -12.07 -5.01 -2.51
CA ALA A 20 -11.52 -5.55 -1.27
C ALA A 20 -10.33 -4.71 -0.78
N SER A 21 -10.20 -4.60 0.54
CA SER A 21 -9.11 -3.85 1.16
C SER A 21 -8.58 -4.54 2.40
N ARG A 22 -7.26 -4.50 2.58
CA ARG A 22 -6.58 -5.06 3.75
C ARG A 22 -5.55 -4.08 4.28
N ALA A 23 -5.50 -3.92 5.61
CA ALA A 23 -4.44 -3.17 6.27
C ALA A 23 -3.08 -3.88 6.10
N LEU A 24 -2.05 -3.10 5.83
CA LEU A 24 -0.69 -3.59 5.71
C LEU A 24 -0.06 -3.76 7.08
N SER A 25 0.62 -4.90 7.26
CA SER A 25 1.48 -5.13 8.42
C SER A 25 2.75 -4.28 8.36
N GLU A 26 3.44 -4.12 9.49
CA GLU A 26 4.72 -3.37 9.52
C GLU A 26 5.77 -3.97 8.58
N ALA A 27 5.88 -5.30 8.51
CA ALA A 27 6.80 -5.97 7.58
C ALA A 27 6.49 -5.66 6.11
N GLU A 28 5.21 -5.59 5.74
CA GLU A 28 4.79 -5.24 4.38
C GLU A 28 5.05 -3.76 4.09
N LYS A 29 4.87 -2.87 5.08
CA LYS A 29 5.23 -1.45 4.94
C LYS A 29 6.72 -1.28 4.69
N GLU A 30 7.58 -1.99 5.43
CA GLU A 30 9.03 -1.97 5.23
C GLU A 30 9.43 -2.45 3.83
N GLN A 31 8.86 -3.57 3.37
CA GLN A 31 9.10 -4.08 2.01
C GLN A 31 8.65 -3.07 0.94
N LEU A 32 7.48 -2.46 1.12
CA LEU A 32 6.99 -1.42 0.21
C LEU A 32 7.84 -0.16 0.22
N LEU A 33 8.46 0.20 1.34
CA LEU A 33 9.40 1.31 1.41
C LEU A 33 10.72 1.02 0.69
N GLN A 34 11.13 -0.26 0.64
CA GLN A 34 12.29 -0.67 -0.17
C GLN A 34 11.97 -0.64 -1.67
N GLU A 35 10.78 -1.10 -2.07
CA GLU A 35 10.32 -1.09 -3.47
C GLU A 35 9.97 0.34 -3.93
N PHE A 36 9.35 1.14 -3.06
CA PHE A 36 8.85 2.48 -3.34
C PHE A 36 9.22 3.49 -2.23
N PRO A 37 10.48 3.98 -2.22
CA PRO A 37 10.95 4.93 -1.20
C PRO A 37 10.11 6.22 -1.10
N GLN A 38 9.44 6.62 -2.19
CA GLN A 38 8.52 7.76 -2.23
C GLN A 38 7.33 7.65 -1.26
N LEU A 39 7.00 6.44 -0.79
CA LEU A 39 5.95 6.23 0.21
C LEU A 39 6.36 6.73 1.61
N ALA A 40 7.65 6.95 1.86
CA ALA A 40 8.17 7.52 3.11
C ALA A 40 7.72 8.96 3.34
N VAL A 41 7.29 9.67 2.29
CA VAL A 41 6.90 11.09 2.38
C VAL A 41 5.69 11.25 3.31
N ALA A 42 5.84 12.05 4.35
CA ALA A 42 4.86 12.23 5.44
C ALA A 42 3.60 13.05 5.04
N LYS A 43 3.38 13.33 3.76
CA LYS A 43 2.21 14.12 3.35
C LYS A 43 0.94 13.27 3.42
N VAL A 44 -0.02 13.80 4.17
CA VAL A 44 -1.28 13.20 4.57
C VAL A 44 -2.11 12.90 3.32
N ARG A 45 -2.43 11.61 3.10
CA ARG A 45 -3.05 11.04 1.89
C ARG A 45 -2.21 11.10 0.61
N THR A 46 -1.51 10.00 0.36
CA THR A 46 -1.03 9.63 -0.97
C THR A 46 -1.78 8.37 -1.41
N ILE A 47 -2.44 8.44 -2.57
CA ILE A 47 -2.94 7.26 -3.27
C ILE A 47 -1.82 6.84 -4.23
N PHE A 48 -1.21 5.69 -3.99
CA PHE A 48 -0.17 5.15 -4.86
C PHE A 48 -0.72 3.94 -5.61
N THR A 49 -0.81 4.06 -6.92
CA THR A 49 -1.33 3.03 -7.83
C THR A 49 -0.19 2.50 -8.68
N ASP A 50 0.27 1.28 -8.41
CA ASP A 50 1.28 0.60 -9.22
C ASP A 50 1.14 -0.92 -9.07
N THR A 51 1.86 -1.67 -9.90
CA THR A 51 1.88 -3.13 -9.86
C THR A 51 2.78 -3.60 -8.72
N ILE A 52 2.20 -3.68 -7.52
CA ILE A 52 2.91 -4.14 -6.31
C ILE A 52 3.31 -5.61 -6.49
N SER A 53 4.59 -5.91 -6.54
CA SER A 53 5.08 -7.27 -6.76
C SER A 53 5.40 -8.01 -5.45
N THR A 54 5.77 -7.26 -4.41
CA THR A 54 6.30 -7.76 -3.13
C THR A 54 5.25 -8.37 -2.19
N ILE A 55 4.01 -7.88 -2.22
CA ILE A 55 2.92 -8.42 -1.39
C ILE A 55 2.35 -9.69 -2.04
N LYS A 56 2.52 -10.82 -1.36
CA LYS A 56 2.06 -12.15 -1.82
C LYS A 56 0.56 -12.37 -1.63
N ASP A 57 0.01 -11.97 -0.47
CA ASP A 57 -1.40 -12.16 -0.11
C ASP A 57 -2.20 -10.86 -0.30
N LYS A 58 -2.41 -10.49 -1.57
CA LYS A 58 -3.25 -9.34 -1.93
C LYS A 58 -4.73 -9.69 -1.78
N PRO A 59 -5.59 -8.74 -1.39
CA PRO A 59 -7.02 -8.97 -1.16
C PRO A 59 -7.85 -9.16 -2.44
#